data_AF-A0A6G9XN30-F1
#
_entry.id   AF-A0A6G9XN30-F1
#
_cell.length_a   1.000
_cell.length_b   1.000
_cell.length_c   1.000
_cell.angle_alpha   90.00
_cell.angle_beta   90.00
_cell.angle_gamma   90.00
#
_symmetry.space_group_name_H-M   'P 1'
#
loop_
_entity.id
_entity.type
_entity.pdbx_description
1 polymer ?
#
loop_
_entity_poly.entity_id
_entity_poly.type
_entity_poly.pdbx_seq_one_letter_code
_entity_poly.pdbx_strand_id
1 'polypeptide(L)'
;MTLGAEDRRDSFWNGEDYQKFVAALRTSMSDQEIADHLGRSLTAIRARAKLLLLDAWGETMALRKLRQMAASPDFDWEQMARTAHTQQGIPYWDAAADEQLIHAWAANPPPSMDELVATLGISERDIAKRCLWLDLAQTRIEVVDRFGAKPGGVLDKQTRLAKDTASTAVGILVITSETGAVVHLSLHPDIAAAAAACTELRAEELSDEPGALAIATRVVGEGSVRRTLTGAWADRHTIDLAAAPKPAPGTSLSRWRWLRRQRRR
;
A
#
# COMPACT_ATOMS: atom_id res chain seq x y z
N MET A 1 24.13 -7.91 -8.30
CA MET A 1 22.70 -8.26 -8.23
C MET A 1 22.20 -7.88 -6.84
N THR A 2 21.76 -6.65 -6.68
CA THR A 2 21.15 -6.12 -5.45
C THR A 2 19.65 -6.19 -5.66
N LEU A 3 18.97 -7.06 -4.90
CA LEU A 3 17.51 -7.12 -4.84
C LEU A 3 17.02 -5.71 -4.48
N GLY A 4 16.12 -5.15 -5.30
CA GLY A 4 15.62 -3.78 -5.12
C GLY A 4 14.99 -3.63 -3.75
N ALA A 5 15.64 -2.88 -2.87
CA ALA A 5 15.08 -2.50 -1.59
C ALA A 5 13.83 -1.66 -1.86
N GLU A 6 12.66 -2.24 -1.65
CA GLU A 6 11.40 -1.48 -1.66
C GLU A 6 11.54 -0.33 -0.67
N ASP A 7 11.21 0.87 -1.14
CA ASP A 7 11.23 2.06 -0.32
C ASP A 7 10.11 1.97 0.74
N ARG A 8 10.46 1.53 1.96
CA ARG A 8 9.52 1.30 3.06
C ARG A 8 9.34 2.51 3.97
N ARG A 9 9.62 3.73 3.48
CA ARG A 9 9.58 4.98 4.26
C ARG A 9 8.27 5.17 5.05
N ASP A 10 7.12 4.79 4.48
CA ASP A 10 5.79 4.89 5.14
C ASP A 10 5.16 3.54 5.51
N SER A 11 5.93 2.45 5.44
CA SER A 11 5.42 1.10 5.70
C SER A 11 5.19 0.86 7.20
N PHE A 12 4.14 0.10 7.53
CA PHE A 12 3.91 -0.37 8.89
C PHE A 12 5.08 -1.19 9.42
N TRP A 13 5.29 -1.14 10.73
CA TRP A 13 6.18 -2.05 11.42
C TRP A 13 5.38 -3.26 11.92
N ASN A 14 5.77 -4.46 11.51
CA ASN A 14 5.22 -5.72 12.01
C ASN A 14 6.26 -6.47 12.85
N GLY A 15 5.87 -7.61 13.44
CA GLY A 15 6.76 -8.44 14.25
C GLY A 15 8.05 -8.84 13.52
N GLU A 16 7.97 -9.16 12.22
CA GLU A 16 9.13 -9.51 11.41
C GLU A 16 10.10 -8.33 11.24
N ASP A 17 9.59 -7.12 11.01
CA ASP A 17 10.41 -5.90 10.94
C ASP A 17 11.15 -5.64 12.26
N TYR A 18 10.47 -5.82 13.40
CA TYR A 18 11.10 -5.68 14.71
C TYR A 18 12.18 -6.74 14.96
N GLN A 19 11.89 -8.00 14.62
CA GLN A 19 12.86 -9.08 14.74
C GLN A 19 14.13 -8.78 13.92
N LYS A 20 13.97 -8.37 12.66
CA LYS A 20 15.10 -7.99 11.79
C LYS A 20 15.85 -6.79 12.34
N PHE A 21 15.13 -5.78 12.84
CA PHE A 21 15.75 -4.59 13.40
C PHE A 21 16.59 -4.90 14.64
N VAL A 22 16.07 -5.69 15.57
CA VAL A 22 16.79 -6.07 16.79
C VAL A 22 17.95 -7.02 16.48
N ALA A 23 17.78 -7.94 15.54
CA ALA A 23 18.87 -8.79 15.06
C ALA A 23 20.00 -7.94 14.45
N ALA A 24 19.67 -6.94 13.63
CA ALA A 24 20.66 -6.02 13.05
C ALA A 24 21.36 -5.18 14.12
N LEU A 25 20.66 -4.71 15.16
CA LEU A 25 21.24 -3.97 16.29
C LEU A 25 22.26 -4.80 17.09
N ARG A 26 22.16 -6.13 17.07
CA ARG A 26 23.12 -7.04 17.72
C ARG A 26 24.41 -7.23 16.92
N THR A 27 24.44 -6.78 15.67
CA THR A 27 25.62 -6.88 14.80
C THR A 27 26.51 -5.64 14.92
N SER A 28 27.64 -5.64 14.23
CA SER A 28 28.53 -4.48 14.08
C SER A 28 28.07 -3.47 13.03
N MET A 29 26.88 -3.62 12.43
CA MET A 29 26.36 -2.68 11.43
C MET A 29 26.23 -1.26 12.00
N SER A 30 26.64 -0.27 11.23
CA SER A 30 26.35 1.14 11.49
C SER A 30 24.85 1.43 11.38
N ASP A 31 24.40 2.56 11.94
CA ASP A 31 22.97 2.92 11.89
C ASP A 31 22.46 3.06 10.44
N GLN A 32 23.31 3.54 9.52
CA GLN A 32 22.96 3.66 8.11
C GLN A 32 22.83 2.28 7.45
N GLU A 33 23.76 1.37 7.70
CA GLU A 33 23.68 0.00 7.17
C GLU A 33 22.44 -0.75 7.69
N ILE A 34 22.04 -0.53 8.95
CA ILE A 34 20.79 -1.08 9.49
C ILE A 34 19.58 -0.51 8.73
N ALA A 35 19.56 0.80 8.50
CA ALA A 35 18.49 1.47 7.77
C ALA A 35 18.35 0.89 6.36
N ASP A 36 19.48 0.79 5.63
CA ASP A 36 19.55 0.24 4.28
C ASP A 36 19.14 -1.25 4.26
N HIS A 37 19.61 -2.05 5.23
CA HIS A 37 19.24 -3.46 5.37
C HIS A 37 17.72 -3.66 5.58
N LEU A 38 17.06 -2.73 6.27
CA LEU A 38 15.61 -2.76 6.49
C LEU A 38 14.81 -2.10 5.35
N GLY A 39 15.47 -1.49 4.36
CA GLY A 39 14.82 -0.69 3.32
C GLY A 39 14.10 0.55 3.88
N ARG A 40 14.56 1.11 5.01
CA ARG A 40 13.94 2.25 5.70
C ARG A 40 14.92 3.41 5.81
N SER A 41 14.42 4.62 6.04
CA SER A 41 15.28 5.77 6.31
C SER A 41 15.89 5.70 7.71
N LEU A 42 17.05 6.32 7.88
CA LEU A 42 17.71 6.47 9.17
C LEU A 42 16.79 7.16 10.20
N THR A 43 16.06 8.19 9.78
CA THR A 43 15.05 8.86 10.61
C THR A 43 13.95 7.90 11.05
N ALA A 44 13.47 7.01 10.17
CA ALA A 44 12.41 6.06 10.52
C ALA A 44 12.86 5.05 11.57
N ILE A 45 14.10 4.51 11.49
CA ILE A 45 14.60 3.57 12.50
C ILE A 45 14.89 4.27 13.84
N ARG A 46 15.31 5.54 13.82
CA ARG A 46 15.51 6.34 15.04
C ARG A 46 14.20 6.70 15.72
N ALA A 47 13.21 7.17 14.96
CA ALA A 47 11.87 7.42 15.45
C ALA A 47 11.24 6.14 16.01
N ARG A 48 11.48 4.98 15.37
CA ARG A 48 11.04 3.69 15.88
C ARG A 48 11.71 3.31 17.19
N ALA A 49 13.03 3.49 17.31
CA ALA A 49 13.73 3.26 18.56
C ALA A 49 13.19 4.15 19.68
N LYS A 50 12.91 5.43 19.36
CA LYS A 50 12.29 6.38 20.29
C LYS A 50 10.91 5.91 20.76
N LEU A 51 10.06 5.42 19.85
CA LEU A 51 8.76 4.85 20.18
C LEU A 51 8.88 3.64 21.12
N LEU A 52 9.77 2.68 20.81
CA LEU A 52 9.99 1.49 21.64
C LEU A 52 10.44 1.83 23.06
N LEU A 53 11.10 2.97 23.17
CA LEU A 53 11.65 3.53 24.38
C LEU A 53 10.76 4.63 24.99
N LEU A 54 9.49 4.67 24.58
CA LEU A 54 8.43 5.51 25.15
C LEU A 54 8.79 7.00 25.18
N ASP A 55 9.46 7.49 24.13
CA ASP A 55 9.85 8.88 23.96
C ASP A 55 10.76 9.45 25.08
N ALA A 56 11.34 8.59 25.93
CA ALA A 56 12.18 9.03 27.05
C ALA A 56 13.53 9.65 26.61
N TRP A 57 13.89 9.51 25.32
CA TRP A 57 15.13 10.03 24.76
C TRP A 57 14.90 10.71 23.40
N GLY A 58 15.83 11.59 23.01
CA GLY A 58 15.92 12.07 21.63
C GLY A 58 16.30 10.95 20.66
N GLU A 59 15.90 11.07 19.40
CA GLU A 59 16.02 10.04 18.35
C GLU A 59 17.37 9.32 18.27
N THR A 60 18.48 10.06 18.15
CA THR A 60 19.83 9.46 18.07
C THR A 60 20.21 8.73 19.35
N MET A 61 19.82 9.27 20.50
CA MET A 61 20.10 8.67 21.81
C MET A 61 19.28 7.40 22.01
N ALA A 62 18.01 7.41 21.59
CA ALA A 62 17.11 6.28 21.68
C ALA A 62 17.66 5.08 20.89
N LEU A 63 18.11 5.28 19.65
CA LEU A 63 18.71 4.20 18.85
C LEU A 63 19.95 3.61 19.51
N ARG A 64 20.83 4.46 20.04
CA ARG A 64 22.03 4.02 20.78
C ARG A 64 21.67 3.23 22.04
N LYS A 65 20.65 3.67 22.79
CA LYS A 65 20.17 2.96 23.99
C LYS A 65 19.54 1.62 23.65
N LEU A 66 18.71 1.58 22.62
CA LEU A 66 18.12 0.33 22.14
C LEU A 66 19.20 -0.67 21.70
N ARG A 67 20.27 -0.20 21.03
CA ARG A 67 21.43 -1.03 20.68
C ARG A 67 22.12 -1.63 21.92
N GLN A 68 22.32 -0.82 22.96
CA GLN A 68 22.90 -1.29 24.23
C GLN A 68 22.03 -2.37 24.88
N MET A 69 20.71 -2.20 24.88
CA MET A 69 19.77 -3.19 25.43
C MET A 69 19.76 -4.46 24.58
N ALA A 70 19.74 -4.32 23.25
CA ALA A 70 19.71 -5.44 22.31
C ALA A 70 20.95 -6.35 22.40
N ALA A 71 22.09 -5.83 22.88
CA ALA A 71 23.29 -6.61 23.12
C ALA A 71 23.12 -7.68 24.22
N SER A 72 22.12 -7.53 25.10
CA SER A 72 21.77 -8.58 26.06
C SER A 72 21.05 -9.73 25.33
N PRO A 73 21.47 -10.99 25.54
CA PRO A 73 20.80 -12.16 24.96
C PRO A 73 19.37 -12.32 25.47
N ASP A 74 19.12 -11.94 26.73
CA ASP A 74 17.81 -12.04 27.40
C ASP A 74 16.90 -10.84 27.11
N PHE A 75 17.29 -9.97 26.17
CA PHE A 75 16.49 -8.83 25.78
C PHE A 75 15.21 -9.26 25.05
N ASP A 76 14.09 -9.19 25.77
CA ASP A 76 12.75 -9.40 25.24
C ASP A 76 12.24 -8.15 24.50
N TRP A 77 12.66 -8.05 23.24
CA TRP A 77 12.24 -6.96 22.37
C TRP A 77 10.75 -7.04 21.99
N GLU A 78 10.15 -8.22 22.00
CA GLU A 78 8.77 -8.41 21.56
C GLU A 78 7.82 -7.84 22.61
N GLN A 79 8.06 -8.15 23.89
CA GLN A 79 7.29 -7.58 24.99
C GLN A 79 7.45 -6.05 25.06
N MET A 80 8.65 -5.53 24.80
CA MET A 80 8.87 -4.08 24.69
C MET A 80 8.04 -3.47 23.57
N ALA A 81 8.05 -4.07 22.37
CA ALA A 81 7.30 -3.57 21.23
C ALA A 81 5.79 -3.58 21.51
N ARG A 82 5.25 -4.67 22.07
CA ARG A 82 3.84 -4.77 22.48
C ARG A 82 3.46 -3.69 23.50
N THR A 83 4.30 -3.48 24.50
CA THR A 83 4.08 -2.45 25.54
C THR A 83 4.05 -1.06 24.93
N ALA A 84 5.05 -0.72 24.10
CA ALA A 84 5.12 0.59 23.46
C ALA A 84 3.93 0.85 22.52
N HIS A 85 3.54 -0.15 21.73
CA HIS A 85 2.36 -0.06 20.87
C HIS A 85 1.08 0.17 21.66
N THR A 86 0.89 -0.57 22.77
CA THR A 86 -0.28 -0.42 23.65
C THR A 86 -0.34 0.98 24.24
N GLN A 87 0.77 1.49 24.79
CA GLN A 87 0.81 2.82 25.41
C GLN A 87 0.57 3.95 24.42
N GLN A 88 1.00 3.78 23.16
CA GLN A 88 0.83 4.78 22.11
C GLN A 88 -0.51 4.64 21.36
N GLY A 89 -1.32 3.62 21.69
CA GLY A 89 -2.57 3.34 20.98
C GLY A 89 -2.37 2.95 19.51
N ILE A 90 -1.22 2.34 19.18
CA ILE A 90 -0.88 1.92 17.81
C ILE A 90 -1.01 0.40 17.74
N PRO A 91 -1.71 -0.17 16.74
CA PRO A 91 -1.86 -1.62 16.63
C PRO A 91 -0.51 -2.30 16.39
N TYR A 92 -0.26 -3.39 17.13
CA TYR A 92 0.89 -4.25 16.91
C TYR A 92 0.46 -5.44 16.04
N TRP A 93 1.07 -5.57 14.85
CA TRP A 93 0.81 -6.68 13.93
C TRP A 93 1.91 -7.73 14.06
N ASP A 94 1.61 -8.82 14.77
CA ASP A 94 2.46 -10.02 14.74
C ASP A 94 2.05 -10.99 13.63
N ALA A 95 2.84 -12.05 13.47
CA ALA A 95 2.57 -13.08 12.47
C ALA A 95 1.23 -13.79 12.71
N ALA A 96 0.79 -13.93 13.95
CA ALA A 96 -0.46 -14.60 14.29
C ALA A 96 -1.68 -13.74 13.89
N ALA A 97 -1.63 -12.43 14.16
CA ALA A 97 -2.65 -11.48 13.74
C ALA A 97 -2.74 -11.37 12.21
N ASP A 98 -1.60 -11.37 11.51
CA ASP A 98 -1.56 -11.42 10.05
C ASP A 98 -2.20 -12.72 9.51
N GLU A 99 -1.84 -13.87 10.08
CA GLU A 99 -2.39 -15.17 9.68
C GLU A 99 -3.90 -15.25 9.93
N GLN A 100 -4.37 -14.76 11.08
CA GLN A 100 -5.80 -14.67 11.39
C GLN A 100 -6.54 -13.79 10.38
N LEU A 101 -5.99 -12.62 10.03
CA LEU A 101 -6.60 -11.73 9.04
C LEU A 101 -6.64 -12.37 7.64
N ILE A 102 -5.58 -13.06 7.24
CA ILE A 102 -5.52 -13.80 5.96
C ILE A 102 -6.57 -14.92 5.95
N HIS A 103 -6.72 -15.66 7.05
CA HIS A 103 -7.73 -16.71 7.17
C HIS A 103 -9.15 -16.16 7.14
N ALA A 104 -9.41 -15.08 7.88
CA ALA A 104 -10.69 -14.38 7.85
C ALA A 104 -11.04 -13.91 6.43
N TRP A 105 -10.08 -13.33 5.72
CA TRP A 105 -10.28 -12.90 4.33
C TRP A 105 -10.69 -14.06 3.42
N ALA A 106 -10.10 -15.24 3.62
CA ALA A 106 -10.37 -16.43 2.82
C ALA A 106 -11.64 -17.21 3.24
N ALA A 107 -12.21 -16.95 4.42
CA ALA A 107 -13.36 -17.69 4.96
C ALA A 107 -14.64 -17.48 4.15
N ASN A 108 -15.56 -18.46 4.18
CA ASN A 108 -16.87 -18.34 3.55
C ASN A 108 -17.96 -18.98 4.44
N PRO A 109 -18.87 -18.18 5.03
CA PRO A 109 -18.91 -16.71 4.97
C PRO A 109 -17.70 -16.07 5.69
N PRO A 110 -17.27 -14.87 5.28
CA PRO A 110 -16.26 -14.11 6.01
C PRO A 110 -16.84 -13.60 7.35
N PRO A 111 -16.01 -13.41 8.39
CA PRO A 111 -16.46 -12.74 9.61
C PRO A 111 -16.79 -11.28 9.34
N SER A 112 -17.64 -10.71 10.18
CA SER A 112 -17.92 -9.27 10.18
C SER A 112 -16.71 -8.47 10.69
N MET A 113 -16.66 -7.19 10.32
CA MET A 113 -15.65 -6.26 10.81
C MET A 113 -15.69 -6.13 12.33
N ASP A 114 -16.87 -6.13 12.96
CA ASP A 114 -17.01 -6.07 14.41
C ASP A 114 -16.40 -7.30 15.10
N GLU A 115 -16.59 -8.50 14.54
CA GLU A 115 -15.96 -9.73 15.03
C GLU A 115 -14.43 -9.68 14.89
N LEU A 116 -13.91 -9.12 13.79
CA LEU A 116 -12.48 -8.93 13.61
C LEU A 116 -11.88 -7.92 14.58
N VAL A 117 -12.56 -6.80 14.83
CA VAL A 117 -12.15 -5.80 15.83
C VAL A 117 -12.11 -6.44 17.22
N ALA A 118 -13.14 -7.22 17.58
CA ALA A 118 -13.19 -7.90 18.88
C ALA A 118 -12.09 -8.97 19.02
N THR A 119 -11.80 -9.72 17.95
CA THR A 119 -10.81 -10.81 17.96
C THR A 119 -9.38 -10.27 17.98
N LEU A 120 -9.08 -9.27 17.15
CA LEU A 120 -7.72 -8.74 17.00
C LEU A 120 -7.41 -7.62 18.00
N GLY A 121 -8.43 -6.96 18.57
CA GLY A 121 -8.25 -5.76 19.38
C GLY A 121 -7.73 -4.57 18.57
N ILE A 122 -7.96 -4.56 17.25
CA ILE A 122 -7.45 -3.55 16.31
C ILE A 122 -8.62 -2.79 15.69
N SER A 123 -8.45 -1.48 15.45
CA SER A 123 -9.51 -0.64 14.87
C SER A 123 -9.87 -1.04 13.43
N GLU A 124 -11.13 -0.80 13.01
CA GLU A 124 -11.58 -1.07 11.63
C GLU A 124 -10.67 -0.43 10.57
N ARG A 125 -10.22 0.81 10.85
CA ARG A 125 -9.33 1.57 9.96
C ARG A 125 -8.01 0.86 9.75
N ASP A 126 -7.43 0.32 10.81
CA ASP A 126 -6.13 -0.33 10.77
C ASP A 126 -6.21 -1.72 10.18
N ILE A 127 -7.30 -2.46 10.44
CA ILE A 127 -7.60 -3.73 9.76
C ILE A 127 -7.71 -3.51 8.24
N ALA A 128 -8.48 -2.51 7.82
CA ALA A 128 -8.59 -2.18 6.41
C ALA A 128 -7.23 -1.80 5.81
N LYS A 129 -6.48 -0.91 6.48
CA LYS A 129 -5.15 -0.52 6.00
C LYS A 129 -4.17 -1.72 5.94
N ARG A 130 -4.29 -2.70 6.85
CA ARG A 130 -3.51 -3.93 6.82
C ARG A 130 -3.91 -4.86 5.67
N CYS A 131 -5.21 -4.98 5.36
CA CYS A 131 -5.68 -5.75 4.20
C CYS A 131 -5.07 -5.25 2.89
N LEU A 132 -5.02 -3.92 2.69
CA LEU A 132 -4.37 -3.33 1.52
C LEU A 132 -2.86 -3.64 1.51
N TRP A 133 -2.20 -3.54 2.67
CA TRP A 133 -0.76 -3.80 2.77
C TRP A 133 -0.37 -5.27 2.52
N LEU A 134 -1.24 -6.20 2.89
CA LEU A 134 -1.07 -7.64 2.64
C LEU A 134 -1.52 -8.08 1.24
N ASP A 135 -1.88 -7.12 0.36
CA ASP A 135 -2.47 -7.37 -0.96
C ASP A 135 -3.70 -8.30 -0.93
N LEU A 136 -4.46 -8.27 0.17
CA LEU A 136 -5.74 -8.98 0.27
C LEU A 136 -6.84 -8.24 -0.50
N ALA A 137 -6.77 -6.91 -0.48
CA ALA A 137 -7.69 -6.00 -1.17
C ALA A 137 -6.88 -4.91 -1.88
N GLN A 138 -7.38 -4.43 -3.03
CA GLN A 138 -6.79 -3.27 -3.71
C GLN A 138 -7.36 -1.95 -3.21
N THR A 139 -8.58 -1.99 -2.65
CA THR A 139 -9.29 -0.78 -2.20
C THR A 139 -9.96 -1.00 -0.85
N ARG A 140 -10.25 0.09 -0.14
CA ARG A 140 -11.07 0.03 1.09
C ARG A 140 -12.50 -0.44 0.80
N ILE A 141 -13.01 -0.17 -0.40
CA ILE A 141 -14.32 -0.63 -0.85
C ILE A 141 -14.39 -2.16 -0.80
N GLU A 142 -13.40 -2.85 -1.37
CA GLU A 142 -13.33 -4.32 -1.32
C GLU A 142 -13.30 -4.86 0.11
N VAL A 143 -12.59 -4.17 1.03
CA VAL A 143 -12.56 -4.57 2.44
C VAL A 143 -13.95 -4.46 3.07
N VAL A 144 -14.66 -3.35 2.83
CA VAL A 144 -16.02 -3.14 3.36
C VAL A 144 -17.03 -4.08 2.71
N ASP A 145 -16.90 -4.34 1.40
CA ASP A 145 -17.78 -5.29 0.72
C ASP A 145 -17.53 -6.73 1.23
N ARG A 146 -16.31 -7.03 1.70
CA ARG A 146 -15.94 -8.34 2.24
C ARG A 146 -16.35 -8.55 3.70
N PHE A 147 -16.07 -7.60 4.58
CA PHE A 147 -16.25 -7.74 6.04
C PHE A 147 -17.40 -6.88 6.60
N GLY A 148 -18.00 -6.03 5.78
CA GLY A 148 -18.85 -4.94 6.26
C GLY A 148 -18.04 -3.81 6.90
N ALA A 149 -18.76 -2.81 7.40
CA ALA A 149 -18.24 -1.74 8.23
C ALA A 149 -19.36 -1.25 9.15
N LYS A 150 -19.00 -0.72 10.32
CA LYS A 150 -19.98 -0.12 11.22
C LYS A 150 -20.69 1.07 10.56
N PRO A 151 -22.04 1.08 10.47
CA PRO A 151 -22.78 2.20 9.89
C PRO A 151 -22.47 3.53 10.57
N GLY A 152 -22.16 4.56 9.79
CA GLY A 152 -21.77 5.88 10.28
C GLY A 152 -20.35 5.97 10.88
N GLY A 153 -19.62 4.86 10.91
CA GLY A 153 -18.20 4.79 11.27
C GLY A 153 -17.31 5.49 10.25
N VAL A 154 -16.04 5.67 10.61
CA VAL A 154 -15.06 6.35 9.73
C VAL A 154 -14.86 5.57 8.44
N LEU A 155 -14.74 4.25 8.52
CA LEU A 155 -14.51 3.40 7.35
C LEU A 155 -15.73 3.38 6.41
N ASP A 156 -16.95 3.32 6.96
CA ASP A 156 -18.20 3.43 6.18
C ASP A 156 -18.28 4.79 5.46
N LYS A 157 -18.09 5.91 6.17
CA LYS A 157 -18.09 7.26 5.59
C LYS A 157 -17.06 7.42 4.47
N GLN A 158 -15.82 6.97 4.70
CA GLN A 158 -14.76 7.03 3.70
C GLN A 158 -15.09 6.18 2.47
N THR A 159 -15.72 5.03 2.67
CA THR A 159 -16.09 4.12 1.59
C THR A 159 -17.27 4.66 0.78
N ARG A 160 -18.28 5.25 1.43
CA ARG A 160 -19.39 5.94 0.74
C ARG A 160 -18.87 7.09 -0.10
N LEU A 161 -18.05 7.97 0.49
CA LEU A 161 -17.43 9.05 -0.25
C LEU A 161 -16.60 8.51 -1.43
N ALA A 162 -15.81 7.45 -1.22
CA ALA A 162 -15.05 6.83 -2.31
C ALA A 162 -15.95 6.24 -3.41
N LYS A 163 -17.09 5.62 -3.06
CA LYS A 163 -18.08 5.10 -4.02
C LYS A 163 -18.76 6.24 -4.78
N ASP A 164 -19.18 7.30 -4.10
CA ASP A 164 -19.80 8.47 -4.71
C ASP A 164 -18.81 9.17 -5.66
N THR A 165 -17.56 9.33 -5.22
CA THR A 165 -16.51 9.88 -6.07
C THR A 165 -16.19 8.98 -7.26
N ALA A 166 -16.18 7.65 -7.09
CA ALA A 166 -15.98 6.72 -8.20
C ALA A 166 -17.15 6.77 -9.20
N SER A 167 -18.39 6.94 -8.73
CA SER A 167 -19.57 7.06 -9.58
C SER A 167 -19.64 8.37 -10.39
N THR A 168 -18.88 9.39 -9.97
CA THR A 168 -18.79 10.70 -10.64
C THR A 168 -17.48 10.88 -11.40
N ALA A 169 -16.62 9.86 -11.42
CA ALA A 169 -15.37 9.89 -12.14
C ALA A 169 -15.58 9.63 -13.62
N VAL A 170 -14.97 10.46 -14.46
CA VAL A 170 -14.96 10.34 -15.92
C VAL A 170 -13.57 9.91 -16.41
N GLY A 171 -13.53 9.13 -17.48
CA GLY A 171 -12.31 8.90 -18.25
C GLY A 171 -11.98 10.12 -19.10
N ILE A 172 -10.71 10.47 -19.20
CA ILE A 172 -10.21 11.51 -20.09
C ILE A 172 -9.15 10.89 -20.98
N LEU A 173 -9.28 11.07 -22.29
CA LEU A 173 -8.25 10.78 -23.26
C LEU A 173 -7.65 12.11 -23.74
N VAL A 174 -6.35 12.26 -23.58
CA VAL A 174 -5.56 13.37 -24.12
C VAL A 174 -4.52 12.80 -25.07
N ILE A 175 -4.43 13.37 -26.26
CA ILE A 175 -3.36 13.06 -27.21
C ILE A 175 -2.66 14.38 -27.53
N THR A 176 -1.34 14.36 -27.49
CA THR A 176 -0.51 15.52 -27.80
C THR A 176 0.36 15.22 -29.00
N SER A 177 0.66 16.24 -29.79
CA SER A 177 1.67 16.19 -30.85
C SER A 177 3.09 16.03 -30.26
N GLU A 178 4.08 15.83 -31.12
CA GLU A 178 5.51 15.84 -30.72
C GLU A 178 5.95 17.19 -30.13
N THR A 179 5.30 18.29 -30.53
CA THR A 179 5.54 19.63 -29.99
C THR A 179 4.85 19.88 -28.65
N GLY A 180 4.05 18.92 -28.16
CA GLY A 180 3.31 19.01 -26.90
C GLY A 180 1.96 19.73 -27.00
N ALA A 181 1.52 20.10 -28.21
CA ALA A 181 0.18 20.67 -28.41
C ALA A 181 -0.88 19.58 -28.25
N VAL A 182 -2.00 19.88 -27.58
CA VAL A 182 -3.13 18.92 -27.46
C VAL A 182 -3.83 18.83 -28.82
N VAL A 183 -3.75 17.65 -29.45
CA VAL A 183 -4.37 17.36 -30.76
C VAL A 183 -5.70 16.64 -30.62
N HIS A 184 -5.97 16.07 -29.45
CA HIS A 184 -7.25 15.47 -29.12
C HIS A 184 -7.50 15.49 -27.62
N LEU A 185 -8.73 15.83 -27.25
CA LEU A 185 -9.24 15.76 -25.88
C LEU A 185 -10.67 15.23 -25.92
N SER A 186 -10.94 14.13 -25.23
CA SER A 186 -12.29 13.58 -25.10
C SER A 186 -12.58 13.10 -23.68
N LEU A 187 -13.85 13.21 -23.30
CA LEU A 187 -14.39 12.75 -22.02
C LEU A 187 -15.22 11.49 -22.24
N HIS A 188 -15.08 10.54 -21.33
CA HIS A 188 -15.67 9.21 -21.41
C HIS A 188 -16.31 8.84 -20.07
N PRO A 189 -17.33 7.94 -20.07
CA PRO A 189 -17.97 7.51 -18.84
C PRO A 189 -17.00 6.92 -17.80
N ASP A 190 -15.94 6.25 -18.27
CA ASP A 190 -14.90 5.68 -17.42
C ASP A 190 -13.56 5.54 -18.17
N ILE A 191 -12.52 5.08 -17.48
CA ILE A 191 -11.17 4.90 -18.04
C ILE A 191 -11.11 3.79 -19.11
N ALA A 192 -11.98 2.78 -19.03
CA ALA A 192 -12.01 1.69 -19.99
C ALA A 192 -12.62 2.14 -21.32
N ALA A 193 -13.70 2.93 -21.26
CA ALA A 193 -14.29 3.60 -22.42
C ALA A 193 -13.29 4.56 -23.07
N ALA A 194 -12.52 5.31 -22.28
CA ALA A 194 -11.45 6.18 -22.81
C ALA A 194 -10.35 5.40 -23.55
N ALA A 195 -9.95 4.23 -23.04
CA ALA A 195 -8.96 3.39 -23.69
C ALA A 195 -9.50 2.68 -24.94
N ALA A 196 -10.76 2.24 -24.91
CA ALA A 196 -11.44 1.71 -26.09
C ALA A 196 -11.49 2.78 -27.20
N ALA A 197 -11.93 3.99 -26.88
CA ALA A 197 -11.96 5.11 -27.81
C ALA A 197 -10.55 5.44 -28.34
N CYS A 198 -9.51 5.38 -27.51
CA CYS A 198 -8.13 5.58 -27.95
C CYS A 198 -7.68 4.55 -28.99
N THR A 199 -8.13 3.31 -28.85
CA THR A 199 -7.79 2.21 -29.77
C THR A 199 -8.51 2.35 -31.12
N GLU A 200 -9.73 2.87 -31.09
CA GLU A 200 -10.58 3.06 -32.27
C GLU A 200 -10.25 4.34 -33.06
N LEU A 201 -9.64 5.34 -32.40
CA LEU A 201 -9.32 6.64 -33.00
C LEU A 201 -8.23 6.52 -34.08
N ARG A 202 -8.52 7.07 -35.25
CA ARG A 202 -7.62 7.06 -36.41
C ARG A 202 -6.78 8.32 -36.48
N ALA A 203 -5.57 8.22 -37.05
CA ALA A 203 -4.64 9.34 -37.10
C ALA A 203 -5.18 10.51 -37.94
N GLU A 204 -6.02 10.21 -38.95
CA GLU A 204 -6.64 11.20 -39.82
C GLU A 204 -7.74 12.02 -39.12
N GLU A 205 -8.20 11.57 -37.95
CA GLU A 205 -9.21 12.26 -37.14
C GLU A 205 -8.59 13.27 -36.17
N LEU A 206 -7.26 13.41 -36.18
CA LEU A 206 -6.48 14.30 -35.32
C LEU A 206 -6.11 15.58 -36.05
N SER A 207 -6.03 16.68 -35.31
CA SER A 207 -5.70 18.00 -35.89
C SER A 207 -4.23 18.13 -36.31
N ASP A 208 -3.36 17.25 -35.82
CA ASP A 208 -1.91 17.28 -36.06
C ASP A 208 -1.30 15.89 -35.85
N GLU A 209 -0.04 15.70 -36.23
CA GLU A 209 0.67 14.42 -36.02
C GLU A 209 0.80 14.10 -34.52
N PRO A 210 0.25 12.96 -34.06
CA PRO A 210 0.27 12.59 -32.65
C PRO A 210 1.62 12.01 -32.20
N GLY A 211 2.14 12.52 -31.09
CA GLY A 211 3.36 12.03 -30.46
C GLY A 211 3.09 11.16 -29.22
N ALA A 212 2.34 11.70 -28.26
CA ALA A 212 2.09 11.04 -26.97
C ALA A 212 0.60 11.00 -26.63
N LEU A 213 0.23 10.06 -25.76
CA LEU A 213 -1.12 9.97 -25.22
C LEU A 213 -1.08 9.86 -23.69
N ALA A 214 -2.17 10.32 -23.08
CA ALA A 214 -2.48 10.12 -21.69
C ALA A 214 -3.97 9.77 -21.52
N ILE A 215 -4.26 8.66 -20.84
CA ILE A 215 -5.61 8.28 -20.41
C ILE A 215 -5.68 8.42 -18.90
N ALA A 216 -6.60 9.24 -18.42
CA ALA A 216 -6.69 9.62 -17.02
C ALA A 216 -8.10 9.41 -16.46
N THR A 217 -8.21 9.17 -15.16
CA THR A 217 -9.49 9.29 -14.43
C THR A 217 -9.54 10.65 -13.72
N ARG A 218 -10.60 11.42 -13.99
CA ARG A 218 -10.88 12.69 -13.30
C ARG A 218 -12.23 12.65 -12.60
N VAL A 219 -12.30 13.32 -11.47
CA VAL A 219 -13.56 13.61 -10.79
C VAL A 219 -13.91 15.06 -11.12
N VAL A 220 -15.09 15.29 -11.70
CA VAL A 220 -15.51 16.64 -12.08
C VAL A 220 -15.57 17.52 -10.83
N GLY A 221 -14.81 18.62 -10.81
CA GLY A 221 -14.74 19.54 -9.66
C GLY A 221 -13.60 19.29 -8.66
N GLU A 222 -12.93 18.13 -8.71
CA GLU A 222 -11.75 17.84 -7.88
C GLU A 222 -10.49 17.78 -8.75
N GLY A 223 -9.60 18.75 -8.60
CA GLY A 223 -8.49 19.04 -9.53
C GLY A 223 -7.36 18.01 -9.67
N SER A 224 -7.46 16.76 -9.19
CA SER A 224 -6.36 15.76 -9.27
C SER A 224 -6.73 14.46 -10.00
N VAL A 225 -5.76 13.91 -10.76
CA VAL A 225 -5.87 12.64 -11.49
C VAL A 225 -5.60 11.51 -10.52
N ARG A 226 -6.45 10.47 -10.50
CA ARG A 226 -6.22 9.29 -9.61
C ARG A 226 -5.46 8.15 -10.30
N ARG A 227 -5.60 8.03 -11.62
CA ARG A 227 -4.94 7.01 -12.44
C ARG A 227 -4.61 7.61 -13.80
N THR A 228 -3.35 7.55 -14.22
CA THR A 228 -2.89 8.02 -15.52
C THR A 228 -2.14 6.88 -16.21
N LEU A 229 -2.58 6.51 -17.40
CA LEU A 229 -1.82 5.71 -18.35
C LEU A 229 -1.19 6.70 -19.32
N THR A 230 0.10 6.58 -19.58
CA THR A 230 0.83 7.43 -20.53
C THR A 230 1.61 6.55 -21.48
N GLY A 231 1.70 6.93 -22.75
CA GLY A 231 2.45 6.17 -23.74
C GLY A 231 2.71 6.98 -25.00
N ALA A 232 3.50 6.42 -25.91
CA ALA A 232 3.61 6.93 -27.26
C ALA A 232 2.32 6.59 -28.03
N TRP A 233 1.86 7.48 -28.90
CA TRP A 233 0.70 7.22 -29.75
C TRP A 233 0.89 6.01 -30.68
N ALA A 234 2.12 5.81 -31.16
CA ALA A 234 2.49 4.66 -31.98
C ALA A 234 2.19 3.31 -31.30
N ASP A 235 2.26 3.29 -29.97
CA ASP A 235 2.09 2.08 -29.16
C ASP A 235 0.66 1.94 -28.60
N ARG A 236 -0.31 2.75 -29.07
CA ARG A 236 -1.67 2.81 -28.49
C ARG A 236 -2.41 1.46 -28.41
N HIS A 237 -2.14 0.55 -29.35
CA HIS A 237 -2.73 -0.80 -29.36
C HIS A 237 -2.12 -1.76 -28.33
N THR A 238 -1.02 -1.36 -27.69
CA THR A 238 -0.33 -2.13 -26.63
C THR A 238 -0.64 -1.60 -25.23
N ILE A 239 -1.46 -0.54 -25.12
CA ILE A 239 -1.87 0.02 -23.83
C ILE A 239 -2.80 -0.98 -23.16
N ASP A 240 -2.20 -1.78 -22.29
CA ASP A 240 -2.93 -2.71 -21.46
C ASP A 240 -3.59 -1.96 -20.29
N LEU A 241 -4.93 -1.92 -20.29
CA LEU A 241 -5.72 -1.41 -19.17
C LEU A 241 -5.43 -2.16 -17.85
N ALA A 242 -4.94 -3.40 -17.91
CA ALA A 242 -4.44 -4.15 -16.76
C ALA A 242 -2.99 -3.77 -16.39
N ALA A 243 -2.25 -3.18 -17.32
CA ALA A 243 -0.97 -2.52 -17.09
C ALA A 243 -1.18 -1.05 -16.73
N ALA A 244 -1.85 -0.79 -15.59
CA ALA A 244 -1.36 0.32 -14.77
C ALA A 244 0.16 0.15 -14.58
N PRO A 245 0.93 1.18 -14.20
CA PRO A 245 2.16 0.91 -13.49
C PRO A 245 1.78 0.01 -12.31
N LYS A 246 2.01 -1.29 -12.44
CA LYS A 246 2.26 -2.14 -11.30
C LYS A 246 3.32 -1.36 -10.52
N PRO A 247 3.18 -1.14 -9.20
CA PRO A 247 4.39 -0.92 -8.43
C PRO A 247 5.39 -1.96 -8.92
N ALA A 248 6.57 -1.50 -9.34
CA ALA A 248 7.59 -2.33 -9.99
C ALA A 248 7.59 -3.71 -9.31
N PRO A 249 7.69 -4.83 -10.06
CA PRO A 249 7.60 -6.15 -9.46
C PRO A 249 8.76 -6.37 -8.46
N GLY A 250 8.55 -5.90 -7.23
CA GLY A 250 9.14 -6.43 -6.02
C GLY A 250 8.62 -7.84 -5.96
N THR A 251 9.50 -8.76 -6.30
CA THR A 251 9.25 -10.19 -6.31
C THR A 251 9.12 -10.66 -4.86
N SER A 252 7.98 -10.35 -4.23
CA SER A 252 7.41 -11.21 -3.21
C SER A 252 6.31 -12.02 -3.89
N LEU A 253 6.69 -13.19 -4.42
CA LEU A 253 5.73 -14.23 -4.69
C LEU A 253 4.96 -14.46 -3.39
N SER A 254 3.69 -14.05 -3.40
CA SER A 254 2.82 -13.98 -2.24
C SER A 254 2.84 -15.30 -1.49
N ARG A 255 3.46 -15.31 -0.30
CA ARG A 255 3.62 -16.47 0.60
C ARG A 255 2.29 -17.21 0.83
N TRP A 256 1.15 -16.51 0.70
CA TRP A 256 -0.19 -17.08 0.82
C TRP A 256 -0.62 -17.98 -0.35
N ARG A 257 -0.11 -17.78 -1.58
CA ARG A 257 -0.36 -18.71 -2.70
C ARG A 257 0.22 -20.09 -2.42
N TRP A 258 1.30 -20.16 -1.63
CA TRP A 258 1.87 -21.40 -1.12
C TRP A 258 1.02 -22.02 0.00
N LEU A 259 0.51 -21.23 0.94
CA LEU A 259 -0.40 -21.70 2.00
C LEU A 259 -1.71 -22.30 1.45
N ARG A 260 -2.26 -21.78 0.34
CA ARG A 260 -3.41 -22.43 -0.35
C ARG A 260 -3.07 -23.78 -0.98
N ARG A 261 -1.81 -24.05 -1.35
CA ARG A 261 -1.41 -25.34 -1.93
C ARG A 261 -1.21 -26.44 -0.89
N GLN A 262 -0.88 -26.09 0.35
CA GLN A 262 -0.60 -27.08 1.39
C GLN A 262 -1.86 -27.74 1.99
N ARG A 263 -3.06 -27.15 1.85
CA ARG A 263 -4.33 -27.74 2.32
C ARG A 263 -5.10 -28.55 1.27
N ARG A 264 -4.52 -28.80 0.09
CA ARG A 264 -5.09 -29.69 -0.96
C ARG A 264 -4.35 -31.03 -1.06
N ARG A 265 -3.62 -31.42 -0.02
CA ARG A 265 -3.01 -32.75 0.13
C ARG A 265 -3.54 -33.40 1.40
#